data_AF-A0A535PAH1-F1
#
_entry.id   AF-A0A535PAH1-F1
#
_cell.length_a   1.000
_cell.length_b   1.000
_cell.length_c   1.000
_cell.angle_alpha   90.00
_cell.angle_beta   90.00
_cell.angle_gamma   90.00
#
_symmetry.space_group_name_H-M   'P 1'
#
loop_
_entity.id
_entity.type
_entity.pdbx_description
1 polymer ?
#
loop_
_entity_poly.entity_id
_entity_poly.type
_entity_poly.pdbx_seq_one_letter_code
_entity_poly.pdbx_strand_id
1 'polypeptide(L)'
;MEEIQQTRPPDRYELLSTKLALPRPRPSLVLREPLLARLDEALEYKLTLLSAPAGFGKTTLVSEWIATRGERQDPLPVAWLALDAGDNDPARFWRYVIAACQAFQTGIGKSALVLLHTPRRPSLETVLTTFINELAQLAHKCVLVLEDYHVITSSQIHETMAYLVDHLPATVHLLILTRSDPPLPLARLRAHGDLYELHAADLRFSLAETEIFLRQALPFPLSAEAITRLEARTEGWVTGLRLLALALQGREDTWDLEHMLGTFTGSHRHILEYLVADVLSSQPERLQEFLLQTAFLNRLTGSLCDAVTGRNDGEHMLEQMERANLFLIPLDDMGQWYRYHALFAEAMQHEARRRLGEDYLRTLYDKA
;
A
#
# COMPACT_ATOMS: atom_id res chain seq x y z
N MET A 1 -31.47 -30.61 -44.29
CA MET A 1 -31.33 -29.36 -43.54
C MET A 1 -30.98 -29.74 -42.12
N GLU A 2 -29.69 -29.97 -41.85
CA GLU A 2 -29.17 -30.18 -40.51
C GLU A 2 -28.56 -28.85 -40.07
N GLU A 3 -29.18 -28.22 -39.07
CA GLU A 3 -28.65 -27.04 -38.41
C GLU A 3 -27.41 -27.43 -37.60
N ILE A 4 -26.28 -26.85 -38.01
CA ILE A 4 -25.01 -26.91 -37.30
C ILE A 4 -25.21 -26.23 -35.94
N GLN A 5 -25.27 -27.04 -34.88
CA GLN A 5 -25.07 -26.57 -33.51
C GLN A 5 -23.67 -25.95 -33.43
N GLN A 6 -23.63 -24.61 -33.44
CA GLN A 6 -22.48 -23.84 -33.02
C GLN A 6 -22.20 -24.16 -31.56
N THR A 7 -21.28 -25.09 -31.33
CA THR A 7 -20.63 -25.31 -30.05
C THR A 7 -20.01 -23.98 -29.61
N ARG A 8 -20.59 -23.36 -28.57
CA ARG A 8 -19.98 -22.26 -27.84
C ARG A 8 -18.56 -22.66 -27.42
N PRO A 9 -17.53 -21.83 -27.62
CA PRO A 9 -16.21 -22.14 -27.11
C PRO A 9 -16.27 -22.25 -25.58
N PRO A 10 -15.56 -23.23 -24.97
CA PRO A 10 -15.59 -23.44 -23.53
C PRO A 10 -15.01 -22.22 -22.82
N ASP A 11 -15.74 -21.78 -21.79
CA ASP A 11 -15.47 -20.75 -20.80
C ASP A 11 -14.25 -19.85 -21.02
N ARG A 12 -14.52 -18.60 -21.42
CA ARG A 12 -13.67 -17.48 -21.05
C ARG A 12 -13.45 -17.58 -19.54
N TYR A 13 -12.21 -17.80 -19.12
CA TYR A 13 -11.82 -17.84 -17.72
C TYR A 13 -12.61 -16.80 -16.93
N GLU A 14 -13.43 -17.22 -15.95
CA GLU A 14 -14.21 -16.30 -15.12
C GLU A 14 -13.22 -15.46 -14.30
N LEU A 15 -12.85 -14.33 -14.89
CA LEU A 15 -11.98 -13.33 -14.33
C LEU A 15 -12.81 -12.07 -14.14
N LEU A 16 -12.68 -11.47 -12.97
CA LEU A 16 -13.30 -10.20 -12.70
C LEU A 16 -12.49 -9.11 -13.42
N SER A 17 -13.01 -8.63 -14.55
CA SER A 17 -12.31 -7.67 -15.42
C SER A 17 -11.97 -6.36 -14.73
N THR A 18 -12.73 -5.96 -13.70
CA THR A 18 -12.45 -4.75 -12.92
C THR A 18 -11.14 -4.82 -12.13
N LYS A 19 -10.62 -6.02 -11.85
CA LYS A 19 -9.30 -6.20 -11.21
C LYS A 19 -8.14 -5.91 -12.16
N LEU A 20 -8.40 -6.02 -13.46
CA LEU A 20 -7.42 -5.84 -14.54
C LEU A 20 -7.45 -4.41 -15.11
N ALA A 21 -8.43 -3.61 -14.69
CA ALA A 21 -8.61 -2.26 -15.20
C ALA A 21 -7.62 -1.30 -14.51
N LEU A 22 -6.99 -0.44 -15.32
CA LEU A 22 -6.23 0.69 -14.78
C LEU A 22 -7.16 1.57 -13.93
N PRO A 23 -6.73 1.99 -12.72
CA PRO A 23 -7.48 2.94 -11.93
C PRO A 23 -7.70 4.22 -12.72
N ARG A 24 -8.91 4.79 -12.64
CA ARG A 24 -9.19 6.07 -13.30
C ARG A 24 -8.33 7.16 -12.63
N PRO A 25 -7.49 7.88 -13.38
CA PRO A 25 -6.74 8.99 -12.82
C PRO A 25 -7.76 10.03 -12.33
N ARG A 26 -7.72 10.32 -11.04
CA ARG A 26 -8.43 11.46 -10.48
C ARG A 26 -7.50 12.67 -10.62
N PRO A 27 -8.00 13.88 -10.90
CA PRO A 27 -7.17 15.07 -10.85
C PRO A 27 -6.46 15.10 -9.50
N SER A 28 -5.13 14.94 -9.50
CA SER A 28 -4.35 15.10 -8.29
C SER A 28 -4.40 16.56 -7.91
N LEU A 29 -4.64 16.84 -6.63
CA LEU A 29 -4.55 18.21 -6.14
C LEU A 29 -3.08 18.68 -6.05
N VAL A 30 -2.14 17.74 -6.11
CA VAL A 30 -0.71 18.04 -5.99
C VAL A 30 0.06 17.19 -6.99
N LEU A 31 0.70 17.84 -7.94
CA LEU A 31 1.61 17.17 -8.87
C LEU A 31 2.93 16.88 -8.15
N ARG A 32 3.32 15.59 -8.11
CA ARG A 32 4.51 15.14 -7.36
C ARG A 32 5.71 14.88 -8.27
N GLU A 33 6.09 15.86 -9.09
CA GLU A 33 7.12 15.71 -10.13
C GLU A 33 8.40 14.98 -9.67
N PRO A 34 8.97 15.25 -8.48
CA PRO A 34 10.16 14.52 -8.03
C PRO A 34 9.92 13.02 -7.84
N LEU A 35 8.75 12.61 -7.35
CA LEU A 35 8.40 11.19 -7.21
C LEU A 35 8.07 10.55 -8.56
N LEU A 36 7.45 11.29 -9.47
CA LEU A 36 7.21 10.81 -10.84
C LEU A 36 8.54 10.57 -11.57
N ALA A 37 9.52 11.45 -11.39
CA ALA A 37 10.88 11.26 -11.92
C ALA A 37 11.59 10.06 -11.29
N ARG A 38 11.43 9.83 -9.98
CA ARG A 38 11.96 8.61 -9.32
C ARG A 38 11.34 7.33 -9.87
N LEU A 39 10.03 7.33 -10.18
CA LEU A 39 9.38 6.20 -10.85
C LEU A 39 9.89 6.01 -12.29
N ASP A 40 10.29 7.08 -12.97
CA ASP A 40 10.96 6.99 -14.27
C ASP A 40 12.34 6.34 -14.19
N GLU A 41 13.14 6.71 -13.19
CA GLU A 41 14.45 6.11 -12.90
C GLU A 41 14.32 4.64 -12.49
N ALA A 42 13.26 4.31 -11.74
CA ALA A 42 13.03 2.96 -11.24
C ALA A 42 12.79 1.93 -12.35
N LEU A 43 12.44 2.36 -13.57
CA LEU A 43 12.29 1.50 -14.75
C LEU A 43 13.59 0.80 -15.20
N GLU A 44 14.75 1.24 -14.72
CA GLU A 44 16.03 0.57 -14.98
C GLU A 44 16.29 -0.63 -14.04
N TYR A 45 15.43 -0.83 -13.03
CA TYR A 45 15.48 -1.95 -12.10
C TYR A 45 14.49 -3.04 -12.53
N LYS A 46 14.69 -4.28 -12.04
CA LYS A 46 13.74 -5.38 -12.30
C LYS A 46 12.46 -5.20 -11.50
N LEU A 47 12.60 -4.81 -10.23
CA LEU A 47 11.50 -4.67 -9.29
C LEU A 47 11.54 -3.28 -8.64
N THR A 48 10.42 -2.57 -8.71
CA THR A 48 10.13 -1.45 -7.81
C THR A 48 9.16 -1.90 -6.72
N LEU A 49 9.55 -1.72 -5.47
CA LEU A 49 8.69 -1.95 -4.32
C LEU A 49 8.24 -0.60 -3.75
N LEU A 50 6.94 -0.35 -3.78
CA LEU A 50 6.32 0.83 -3.19
C LEU A 50 5.53 0.39 -1.95
N SER A 51 6.17 0.50 -0.79
CA SER A 51 5.76 -0.06 0.49
C SER A 51 5.42 1.05 1.49
N ALA A 52 4.13 1.24 1.77
CA ALA A 52 3.69 2.24 2.73
C ALA A 52 2.32 1.88 3.31
N PRO A 53 1.95 2.40 4.49
CA PRO A 53 0.63 2.17 5.07
C PRO A 53 -0.53 2.58 4.14
N ALA A 54 -1.73 2.19 4.52
CA ALA A 54 -2.94 2.68 3.85
C ALA A 54 -3.00 4.23 3.93
N GLY A 55 -3.46 4.85 2.84
CA GLY A 55 -3.68 6.29 2.81
C GLY A 55 -2.46 7.19 2.54
N PHE A 56 -1.30 6.62 2.22
CA PHE A 56 -0.12 7.38 1.75
C PHE A 56 -0.15 7.71 0.24
N GLY A 57 -1.23 7.37 -0.46
CA GLY A 57 -1.40 7.75 -1.87
C GLY A 57 -0.66 6.87 -2.89
N LYS A 58 -0.24 5.65 -2.52
CA LYS A 58 0.44 4.68 -3.39
C LYS A 58 -0.21 4.54 -4.78
N THR A 59 -1.48 4.12 -4.81
CA THR A 59 -2.27 3.94 -6.04
C THR A 59 -2.42 5.24 -6.80
N THR A 60 -2.64 6.36 -6.10
CA THR A 60 -2.78 7.68 -6.72
C THR A 60 -1.50 8.09 -7.44
N LEU A 61 -0.34 7.95 -6.81
CA LEU A 61 0.96 8.31 -7.37
C LEU A 61 1.25 7.50 -8.65
N VAL A 62 1.00 6.19 -8.61
CA VAL A 62 1.28 5.31 -9.75
C VAL A 62 0.29 5.57 -10.88
N SER A 63 -0.99 5.81 -10.57
CA SER A 63 -2.00 6.16 -11.57
C SER A 63 -1.68 7.50 -12.24
N GLU A 64 -1.22 8.49 -11.48
CA GLU A 64 -0.75 9.78 -11.98
C GLU A 64 0.47 9.60 -12.88
N TRP A 65 1.46 8.82 -12.44
CA TRP A 65 2.65 8.49 -13.23
C TRP A 65 2.30 7.84 -14.57
N ILE A 66 1.40 6.84 -14.58
CA ILE A 66 0.93 6.19 -15.80
C ILE A 66 0.24 7.19 -16.73
N ALA A 67 -0.62 8.06 -16.19
CA ALA A 67 -1.31 9.08 -16.98
C ALA A 67 -0.33 10.07 -17.63
N THR A 68 0.60 10.64 -16.85
CA THR A 68 1.63 11.57 -17.35
C THR A 68 2.57 10.91 -18.36
N ARG A 69 2.91 9.63 -18.18
CA ARG A 69 3.70 8.86 -19.15
C ARG A 69 2.93 8.60 -20.44
N GLY A 70 1.63 8.34 -20.37
CA GLY A 70 0.76 8.09 -21.52
C GLY A 70 0.65 9.28 -22.48
N GLU A 71 0.91 10.50 -22.00
CA GLU A 71 0.94 11.72 -22.81
C GLU A 71 2.29 11.94 -23.55
N ARG A 72 3.32 11.12 -23.25
CA ARG A 72 4.62 11.21 -23.91
C ARG A 72 4.61 10.56 -25.30
N GLN A 73 5.63 10.90 -26.10
CA GLN A 73 5.78 10.38 -27.47
C GLN A 73 6.09 8.86 -27.53
N ASP A 74 6.56 8.28 -26.43
CA ASP A 74 6.87 6.86 -26.28
C ASP A 74 6.14 6.28 -25.06
N PRO A 75 4.83 5.97 -25.19
CA PRO A 75 4.03 5.43 -24.10
C PRO A 75 4.40 3.97 -23.81
N LEU A 76 4.55 3.65 -22.54
CA LEU A 76 4.84 2.29 -22.08
C LEU A 76 3.54 1.49 -21.90
N PRO A 77 3.42 0.26 -22.43
CA PRO A 77 2.33 -0.64 -22.10
C PRO A 77 2.32 -0.98 -20.60
N VAL A 78 1.17 -0.81 -19.95
CA VAL A 78 0.99 -1.09 -18.52
C VAL A 78 -0.12 -2.12 -18.32
N ALA A 79 0.20 -3.17 -17.57
CA ALA A 79 -0.76 -4.14 -17.06
C ALA A 79 -0.99 -3.87 -15.57
N TRP A 80 -2.25 -3.86 -15.14
CA TRP A 80 -2.62 -3.66 -13.74
C TRP A 80 -3.32 -4.91 -13.21
N LEU A 81 -2.99 -5.30 -11.98
CA LEU A 81 -3.72 -6.32 -11.25
C LEU A 81 -3.93 -5.86 -9.80
N ALA A 82 -5.18 -5.55 -9.46
CA ALA A 82 -5.60 -5.37 -8.07
C ALA A 82 -5.84 -6.72 -7.42
N LEU A 83 -5.11 -7.04 -6.36
CA LEU A 83 -5.19 -8.31 -5.65
C LEU A 83 -6.23 -8.26 -4.51
N ASP A 84 -6.85 -9.39 -4.22
CA ASP A 84 -7.72 -9.57 -3.05
C ASP A 84 -7.40 -10.88 -2.33
N ALA A 85 -7.96 -11.06 -1.13
CA ALA A 85 -7.72 -12.25 -0.31
C ALA A 85 -8.08 -13.57 -1.01
N GLY A 86 -8.99 -13.54 -1.99
CA GLY A 86 -9.39 -14.68 -2.79
C GLY A 86 -8.33 -15.15 -3.79
N ASP A 87 -7.27 -14.38 -4.03
CA ASP A 87 -6.17 -14.75 -4.93
C ASP A 87 -5.06 -15.53 -4.24
N ASN A 88 -5.27 -16.00 -3.01
CA ASN A 88 -4.32 -16.87 -2.32
C ASN A 88 -4.27 -18.31 -2.87
N ASP A 89 -5.15 -18.66 -3.83
CA ASP A 89 -5.02 -19.86 -4.65
C ASP A 89 -3.96 -19.64 -5.76
N PRO A 90 -2.84 -20.39 -5.78
CA PRO A 90 -1.75 -20.14 -6.73
C PRO A 90 -2.16 -20.22 -8.20
N ALA A 91 -3.07 -21.13 -8.57
CA ALA A 91 -3.53 -21.25 -9.94
C ALA A 91 -4.37 -20.03 -10.36
N ARG A 92 -5.25 -19.53 -9.47
CA ARG A 92 -6.01 -18.30 -9.68
C ARG A 92 -5.09 -17.08 -9.75
N PHE A 93 -4.14 -16.94 -8.84
CA PHE A 93 -3.17 -15.84 -8.84
C PHE A 93 -2.46 -15.74 -10.18
N TRP A 94 -1.83 -16.83 -10.63
CA TRP A 94 -1.10 -16.85 -11.89
C TRP A 94 -2.00 -16.68 -13.10
N ARG A 95 -3.25 -17.17 -13.04
CA ARG A 95 -4.24 -16.90 -14.09
C ARG A 95 -4.53 -15.40 -14.21
N TYR A 96 -4.71 -14.68 -13.10
CA TYR A 96 -4.90 -13.23 -13.12
C TYR A 96 -3.65 -12.48 -13.59
N VAL A 97 -2.46 -12.87 -13.14
CA VAL A 97 -1.20 -12.25 -13.59
C VAL A 97 -1.01 -12.42 -15.10
N ILE A 98 -1.17 -13.63 -15.61
CA ILE A 98 -1.05 -13.91 -17.05
C ILE A 98 -2.11 -13.13 -17.83
N ALA A 99 -3.36 -13.09 -17.35
CA ALA A 99 -4.42 -12.32 -18.00
C ALA A 99 -4.15 -10.82 -18.00
N ALA A 100 -3.57 -10.26 -16.93
CA ALA A 100 -3.16 -8.85 -16.88
C ALA A 100 -2.11 -8.56 -17.95
N CYS A 101 -1.10 -9.42 -18.10
CA CYS A 101 -0.04 -9.27 -19.10
C CYS A 101 -0.54 -9.33 -20.55
N GLN A 102 -1.74 -9.84 -20.82
CA GLN A 102 -2.35 -9.76 -22.16
C GLN A 102 -2.61 -8.33 -22.63
N ALA A 103 -2.54 -7.33 -21.74
CA ALA A 103 -2.50 -5.92 -22.10
C ALA A 103 -1.23 -5.53 -22.89
N PHE A 104 -0.11 -6.25 -22.74
CA PHE A 104 1.13 -5.98 -23.46
C PHE A 104 1.05 -6.43 -24.92
N GLN A 105 0.53 -7.64 -25.13
CA GLN A 105 0.36 -8.22 -26.44
C GLN A 105 -0.74 -9.28 -26.39
N THR A 106 -1.65 -9.23 -27.36
CA THR A 106 -2.73 -10.21 -27.45
C THR A 106 -2.16 -11.62 -27.59
N GLY A 107 -2.48 -12.48 -26.63
CA GLY A 107 -2.14 -13.89 -26.66
C GLY A 107 -0.88 -14.29 -25.91
N ILE A 108 -0.20 -13.35 -25.26
CA ILE A 108 0.86 -13.69 -24.32
C ILE A 108 0.32 -14.53 -23.14
N GLY A 109 1.12 -15.49 -22.71
CA GLY A 109 0.81 -16.49 -21.69
C GLY A 109 -0.32 -17.45 -22.06
N LYS A 110 -0.75 -17.53 -23.33
CA LYS A 110 -1.80 -18.49 -23.74
C LYS A 110 -1.38 -19.94 -23.46
N SER A 111 -0.13 -20.29 -23.73
CA SER A 111 0.37 -21.65 -23.49
C SER A 111 0.43 -21.94 -21.99
N ALA A 112 0.92 -20.98 -21.20
CA ALA A 112 0.93 -21.06 -19.74
C ALA A 112 -0.48 -21.22 -19.14
N LEU A 113 -1.49 -20.49 -19.65
CA LEU A 113 -2.89 -20.67 -19.24
C LEU A 113 -3.39 -22.08 -19.53
N VAL A 114 -3.11 -22.65 -20.71
CA VAL A 114 -3.50 -24.04 -21.03
C VAL A 114 -2.88 -25.03 -20.03
N LEU A 115 -1.61 -24.83 -19.66
CA LEU A 115 -0.93 -25.68 -18.67
C LEU A 115 -1.57 -25.57 -17.28
N LEU A 116 -1.96 -24.38 -16.83
CA LEU A 116 -2.65 -24.17 -15.54
C LEU A 116 -3.99 -24.93 -15.42
N HIS A 117 -4.67 -25.14 -16.54
CA HIS A 117 -6.00 -25.75 -16.59
C HIS A 117 -5.99 -27.25 -16.89
N THR A 118 -4.83 -27.84 -17.19
CA THR A 118 -4.73 -29.26 -17.54
C THR A 118 -5.03 -30.15 -16.30
N PRO A 119 -5.83 -31.23 -16.42
CA PRO A 119 -6.21 -32.09 -15.28
C PRO A 119 -5.02 -32.71 -14.52
N ARG A 120 -3.95 -33.04 -15.25
CA ARG A 120 -2.63 -33.35 -14.69
C ARG A 120 -1.80 -32.07 -14.72
N ARG A 121 -2.02 -31.19 -13.74
CA ARG A 121 -1.32 -29.90 -13.67
C ARG A 121 0.19 -30.15 -13.60
N PRO A 122 0.99 -29.62 -14.54
CA PRO A 122 2.43 -29.58 -14.37
C PRO A 122 2.78 -28.72 -13.17
N SER A 123 4.04 -28.77 -12.73
CA SER A 123 4.52 -27.87 -11.67
C SER A 123 4.28 -26.40 -12.07
N LEU A 124 4.00 -25.54 -11.09
CA LEU A 124 3.88 -24.09 -11.34
C LEU A 124 5.17 -23.53 -11.96
N GLU A 125 6.33 -24.08 -11.60
CA GLU A 125 7.60 -23.71 -12.22
C GLU A 125 7.56 -23.93 -13.74
N THR A 126 7.09 -25.08 -14.22
CA THR A 126 6.94 -25.36 -15.67
C THR A 126 6.00 -24.37 -16.37
N VAL A 127 4.89 -24.03 -15.72
CA VAL A 127 3.96 -23.00 -16.21
C VAL A 127 4.69 -21.66 -16.33
N LEU A 128 5.44 -21.28 -15.31
CA LEU A 128 6.15 -20.01 -15.24
C LEU A 128 7.30 -19.93 -16.21
N THR A 129 8.09 -21.00 -16.38
CA THR A 129 9.12 -21.07 -17.42
C THR A 129 8.52 -20.81 -18.80
N THR A 130 7.34 -21.41 -19.08
CA THR A 130 6.63 -21.18 -20.34
C THR A 130 6.21 -19.72 -20.46
N PHE A 131 5.61 -19.15 -19.40
CA PHE A 131 5.18 -17.75 -19.39
C PHE A 131 6.33 -16.76 -19.54
N ILE A 132 7.44 -16.97 -18.83
CA ILE A 132 8.66 -16.14 -18.87
C ILE A 132 9.27 -16.16 -20.27
N ASN A 133 9.32 -17.33 -20.92
CA ASN A 133 9.79 -17.43 -22.30
C ASN A 133 8.90 -16.65 -23.27
N GLU A 134 7.58 -16.59 -23.03
CA GLU A 134 6.67 -15.75 -23.82
C GLU A 134 6.89 -14.26 -23.53
N LEU A 135 7.11 -13.86 -22.26
CA LEU A 135 7.48 -12.49 -21.89
C LEU A 135 8.80 -12.04 -22.53
N ALA A 136 9.78 -12.94 -22.65
CA ALA A 136 11.07 -12.66 -23.25
C ALA A 136 10.99 -12.33 -24.76
N GLN A 137 9.86 -12.63 -25.42
CA GLN A 137 9.62 -12.30 -26.82
C GLN A 137 9.03 -10.90 -27.03
N LEU A 138 8.71 -10.17 -25.96
CA LEU A 138 8.20 -8.80 -26.06
C LEU A 138 9.27 -7.87 -26.65
N ALA A 139 8.89 -7.09 -27.65
CA ALA A 139 9.79 -6.19 -28.38
C ALA A 139 10.04 -4.84 -27.67
N HIS A 140 9.19 -4.47 -26.72
CA HIS A 140 9.19 -3.16 -26.07
C HIS A 140 9.17 -3.31 -24.54
N LYS A 141 9.73 -2.30 -23.84
CA LYS A 141 9.63 -2.22 -22.37
C LYS A 141 8.16 -2.11 -21.96
N CYS A 142 7.76 -2.83 -20.93
CA CYS A 142 6.40 -2.84 -20.38
C CYS A 142 6.42 -2.97 -18.85
N VAL A 143 5.29 -2.61 -18.22
CA VAL A 143 5.20 -2.52 -16.76
C VAL A 143 4.04 -3.38 -16.26
N LEU A 144 4.32 -4.31 -15.35
CA LEU A 144 3.29 -5.04 -14.61
C LEU A 144 3.16 -4.43 -13.22
N VAL A 145 1.98 -3.93 -12.88
CA VAL A 145 1.66 -3.39 -11.56
C VAL A 145 0.83 -4.42 -10.78
N LEU A 146 1.33 -4.82 -9.61
CA LEU A 146 0.59 -5.62 -8.64
C LEU A 146 0.17 -4.72 -7.47
N GLU A 147 -1.11 -4.42 -7.39
CA GLU A 147 -1.69 -3.61 -6.32
C GLU A 147 -2.17 -4.49 -5.16
N ASP A 148 -1.95 -3.98 -3.95
CA ASP A 148 -2.37 -4.58 -2.69
C ASP A 148 -1.74 -5.96 -2.40
N TYR A 149 -0.48 -6.16 -2.76
CA TYR A 149 0.21 -7.46 -2.61
C TYR A 149 0.24 -8.02 -1.17
N HIS A 150 0.20 -7.16 -0.14
CA HIS A 150 0.04 -7.56 1.26
C HIS A 150 -1.14 -8.50 1.58
N VAL A 151 -2.17 -8.56 0.72
CA VAL A 151 -3.30 -9.51 0.88
C VAL A 151 -2.94 -10.95 0.52
N ILE A 152 -1.80 -11.15 -0.14
CA ILE A 152 -1.26 -12.47 -0.49
C ILE A 152 -0.40 -12.96 0.67
N THR A 153 -0.79 -14.11 1.22
CA THR A 153 -0.14 -14.79 2.35
C THR A 153 0.35 -16.20 2.00
N SER A 154 0.00 -16.70 0.82
CA SER A 154 0.41 -18.03 0.34
C SER A 154 1.92 -18.09 0.06
N SER A 155 2.64 -18.93 0.82
CA SER A 155 4.08 -19.15 0.64
C SER A 155 4.45 -19.59 -0.77
N GLN A 156 3.62 -20.46 -1.37
CA GLN A 156 3.84 -20.94 -2.74
C GLN A 156 3.76 -19.81 -3.77
N ILE A 157 2.90 -18.79 -3.55
CA ILE A 157 2.84 -17.62 -4.42
C ILE A 157 4.11 -16.77 -4.24
N HIS A 158 4.59 -16.60 -3.01
CA HIS A 158 5.82 -15.84 -2.77
C HIS A 158 7.06 -16.53 -3.38
N GLU A 159 7.18 -17.85 -3.24
CA GLU A 159 8.24 -18.65 -3.87
C GLU A 159 8.21 -18.53 -5.39
N THR A 160 7.03 -18.65 -6.00
CA THR A 160 6.88 -18.53 -7.45
C THR A 160 7.04 -17.11 -7.97
N MET A 161 6.68 -16.09 -7.18
CA MET A 161 6.98 -14.70 -7.48
C MET A 161 8.48 -14.41 -7.42
N ALA A 162 9.20 -14.97 -6.45
CA ALA A 162 10.65 -14.89 -6.41
C ALA A 162 11.29 -15.53 -7.65
N TYR A 163 10.79 -16.70 -8.08
CA TYR A 163 11.22 -17.34 -9.33
C TYR A 163 10.96 -16.46 -10.56
N LEU A 164 9.79 -15.81 -10.65
CA LEU A 164 9.48 -14.87 -11.73
C LEU A 164 10.47 -13.69 -11.74
N VAL A 165 10.72 -13.07 -10.58
CA VAL A 165 11.61 -11.89 -10.47
C VAL A 165 13.05 -12.24 -10.85
N ASP A 166 13.55 -13.41 -10.44
CA ASP A 166 14.91 -13.85 -10.77
C ASP A 166 15.15 -14.02 -12.27
N HIS A 167 14.08 -14.37 -13.02
CA HIS A 167 14.13 -14.68 -14.45
C HIS A 167 13.38 -13.66 -15.30
N LEU A 168 13.01 -12.50 -14.73
CA LEU A 168 12.23 -11.50 -15.43
C LEU A 168 13.05 -10.92 -16.61
N PRO A 169 12.51 -10.90 -17.84
CA PRO A 169 13.20 -10.29 -18.97
C PRO A 169 13.41 -8.80 -18.76
N ALA A 170 14.50 -8.24 -19.31
CA ALA A 170 14.80 -6.80 -19.20
C ALA A 170 13.75 -5.88 -19.86
N THR A 171 12.85 -6.44 -20.66
CA THR A 171 11.70 -5.75 -21.26
C THR A 171 10.49 -5.66 -20.32
N VAL A 172 10.51 -6.33 -19.16
CA VAL A 172 9.41 -6.30 -18.21
C VAL A 172 9.90 -5.69 -16.90
N HIS A 173 9.25 -4.62 -16.46
CA HIS A 173 9.43 -4.03 -15.14
C HIS A 173 8.27 -4.45 -14.24
N LEU A 174 8.58 -4.93 -13.03
CA LEU A 174 7.57 -5.26 -12.02
C LEU A 174 7.47 -4.13 -10.98
N LEU A 175 6.26 -3.63 -10.76
CA LEU A 175 5.96 -2.63 -9.73
C LEU A 175 4.97 -3.22 -8.72
N ILE A 176 5.39 -3.38 -7.47
CA ILE A 176 4.55 -3.92 -6.39
C ILE A 176 4.12 -2.78 -5.47
N LEU A 177 2.81 -2.60 -5.33
CA LEU A 177 2.22 -1.70 -4.33
C LEU A 177 1.76 -2.54 -3.15
N THR A 178 2.28 -2.24 -1.97
CA THR A 178 2.01 -3.04 -0.78
C THR A 178 1.89 -2.17 0.46
N ARG A 179 1.22 -2.71 1.47
CA ARG A 179 1.22 -2.10 2.81
C ARG A 179 2.45 -2.48 3.59
N SER A 180 2.98 -3.67 3.38
CA SER A 180 4.08 -4.27 4.11
C SER A 180 5.06 -4.92 3.14
N ASP A 181 6.33 -4.98 3.52
CA ASP A 181 7.33 -5.64 2.69
C ASP A 181 6.95 -7.11 2.48
N PRO A 182 6.84 -7.58 1.23
CA PRO A 182 6.46 -8.95 0.97
C PRO A 182 7.60 -9.90 1.35
N PRO A 183 7.31 -11.17 1.65
CA PRO A 183 8.32 -12.19 1.97
C PRO A 183 9.05 -12.68 0.69
N LEU A 184 9.61 -11.73 -0.05
CA LEU A 184 10.48 -11.92 -1.19
C LEU A 184 11.94 -11.77 -0.74
N PRO A 185 12.92 -12.28 -1.52
CA PRO A 185 14.33 -12.15 -1.20
C PRO A 185 14.87 -10.72 -1.46
N LEU A 186 14.26 -9.70 -0.83
CA LEU A 186 14.55 -8.28 -1.07
C LEU A 186 16.01 -7.93 -0.82
N ALA A 187 16.62 -8.45 0.26
CA ALA A 187 18.03 -8.22 0.56
C ALA A 187 18.97 -8.69 -0.58
N ARG A 188 18.65 -9.83 -1.22
CA ARG A 188 19.40 -10.33 -2.37
C ARG A 188 19.23 -9.41 -3.58
N LEU A 189 18.01 -8.96 -3.84
CA LEU A 189 17.73 -8.04 -4.95
C LEU A 189 18.42 -6.69 -4.76
N ARG A 190 18.45 -6.16 -3.53
CA ARG A 190 19.24 -4.95 -3.19
C ARG A 190 20.72 -5.15 -3.48
N ALA A 191 21.30 -6.27 -3.04
CA ALA A 191 22.72 -6.57 -3.24
C ALA A 191 23.11 -6.69 -4.73
N HIS A 192 22.15 -7.06 -5.60
CA HIS A 192 22.35 -7.12 -7.04
C HIS A 192 22.01 -5.83 -7.78
N GLY A 193 21.49 -4.80 -7.11
CA GLY A 193 21.02 -3.59 -7.78
C GLY A 193 19.76 -3.81 -8.62
N ASP A 194 18.98 -4.85 -8.33
CA ASP A 194 17.78 -5.23 -9.07
C ASP A 194 16.49 -4.63 -8.45
N LEU A 195 16.59 -4.02 -7.26
CA LEU A 195 15.47 -3.49 -6.49
C LEU A 195 15.56 -1.97 -6.31
N TYR A 196 14.46 -1.27 -6.58
CA TYR A 196 14.22 0.12 -6.20
C TYR A 196 13.12 0.19 -5.13
N GLU A 197 13.34 0.91 -4.03
CA GLU A 197 12.41 0.99 -2.90
C GLU A 197 11.89 2.42 -2.70
N LEU A 198 10.57 2.54 -2.54
CA LEU A 198 9.87 3.75 -2.12
C LEU A 198 9.05 3.43 -0.87
N HIS A 199 9.35 4.10 0.23
CA HIS A 199 8.71 3.86 1.52
C HIS A 199 7.78 5.00 1.94
N ALA A 200 7.08 4.79 3.06
CA ALA A 200 6.18 5.80 3.62
C ALA A 200 6.82 7.18 3.77
N ALA A 201 8.10 7.26 4.14
CA ALA A 201 8.84 8.52 4.27
C ALA A 201 8.95 9.30 2.95
N ASP A 202 9.16 8.61 1.83
CA ASP A 202 9.22 9.21 0.49
C ASP A 202 7.85 9.72 0.03
N LEU A 203 6.78 9.06 0.47
CA LEU A 203 5.41 9.37 0.06
C LEU A 203 4.74 10.46 0.91
N ARG A 204 5.33 10.87 2.04
CA ARG A 204 4.82 11.99 2.84
C ARG A 204 4.76 13.25 2.00
N PHE A 205 3.72 14.06 2.20
CA PHE A 205 3.72 15.41 1.67
C PHE A 205 4.75 16.25 2.42
N SER A 206 5.59 16.95 1.68
CA SER A 206 6.37 18.07 2.17
C SER A 206 5.45 19.22 2.60
N LEU A 207 6.02 20.20 3.30
CA LEU A 207 5.30 21.43 3.65
C LEU A 207 4.74 22.15 2.41
N ALA A 208 5.52 22.20 1.31
CA ALA A 208 5.09 22.81 0.06
C ALA A 208 3.92 22.04 -0.59
N GLU A 209 4.01 20.71 -0.64
CA GLU A 209 2.91 19.87 -1.15
C GLU A 209 1.65 19.98 -0.28
N THR A 210 1.82 20.06 1.04
CA THR A 210 0.71 20.25 2.01
C THR A 210 0.02 21.59 1.79
N GLU A 211 0.78 22.66 1.58
CA GLU A 211 0.25 23.98 1.27
C GLU A 211 -0.55 23.98 -0.04
N ILE A 212 0.01 23.39 -1.11
CA ILE A 212 -0.69 23.28 -2.40
C ILE A 212 -1.98 22.49 -2.24
N PHE A 213 -1.93 21.34 -1.55
CA PHE A 213 -3.10 20.51 -1.30
C PHE A 213 -4.21 21.29 -0.59
N LEU A 214 -3.89 21.95 0.53
CA LEU A 214 -4.86 22.67 1.35
C LEU A 214 -5.48 23.84 0.59
N ARG A 215 -4.68 24.59 -0.19
CA ARG A 215 -5.19 25.70 -1.03
C ARG A 215 -6.20 25.24 -2.08
N GLN A 216 -6.05 24.04 -2.61
CA GLN A 216 -6.98 23.51 -3.60
C GLN A 216 -8.18 22.77 -2.97
N ALA A 217 -7.98 22.15 -1.81
CA ALA A 217 -9.00 21.36 -1.14
C ALA A 217 -9.98 22.22 -0.32
N LEU A 218 -9.55 23.40 0.14
CA LEU A 218 -10.33 24.28 0.99
C LEU A 218 -10.82 25.53 0.22
N PRO A 219 -12.01 26.06 0.55
CA PRO A 219 -12.57 27.24 -0.13
C PRO A 219 -11.91 28.58 0.30
N PHE A 220 -10.97 28.56 1.25
CA PHE A 220 -10.33 29.74 1.81
C PHE A 220 -8.84 29.48 2.08
N PRO A 221 -8.00 30.53 2.08
CA PRO A 221 -6.58 30.39 2.39
C PRO A 221 -6.36 30.18 3.89
N LEU A 222 -5.37 29.37 4.24
CA LEU A 222 -4.87 29.21 5.61
C LEU A 222 -3.61 30.03 5.83
N SER A 223 -3.40 30.48 7.07
CA SER A 223 -2.14 31.10 7.47
C SER A 223 -0.97 30.09 7.41
N ALA A 224 0.23 30.58 7.14
CA ALA A 224 1.43 29.74 7.10
C ALA A 224 1.67 28.98 8.42
N GLU A 225 1.33 29.61 9.56
CA GLU A 225 1.41 28.98 10.88
C GLU A 225 0.41 27.82 11.00
N ALA A 226 -0.83 27.99 10.54
CA ALA A 226 -1.82 26.92 10.53
C ALA A 226 -1.39 25.75 9.64
N ILE A 227 -0.82 26.02 8.46
CA ILE A 227 -0.29 24.99 7.55
C ILE A 227 0.87 24.23 8.22
N THR A 228 1.79 24.94 8.86
CA THR A 228 2.93 24.34 9.56
C THR A 228 2.47 23.44 10.71
N ARG A 229 1.48 23.89 11.49
CA ARG A 229 0.88 23.06 12.55
C ARG A 229 0.20 21.82 11.98
N LEU A 230 -0.53 21.96 10.88
CA LEU A 230 -1.20 20.83 10.23
C LEU A 230 -0.21 19.81 9.68
N GLU A 231 0.83 20.27 9.00
CA GLU A 231 1.91 19.41 8.49
C GLU A 231 2.55 18.66 9.65
N ALA A 232 2.95 19.34 10.72
CA ALA A 232 3.59 18.71 11.87
C ALA A 232 2.72 17.64 12.55
N ARG A 233 1.39 17.82 12.55
CA ARG A 233 0.45 16.87 13.17
C ARG A 233 0.10 15.71 12.25
N THR A 234 -0.10 16.00 10.97
CA THR A 234 -0.40 14.99 9.95
C THR A 234 0.85 14.24 9.50
N GLU A 235 2.05 14.76 9.81
CA GLU A 235 3.35 14.30 9.34
C GLU A 235 3.37 14.00 7.83
N GLY A 236 2.67 14.83 7.05
CA GLY A 236 2.51 14.67 5.60
C GLY A 236 1.59 13.52 5.17
N TRP A 237 0.76 12.97 6.06
CA TRP A 237 -0.17 11.88 5.74
C TRP A 237 -1.34 12.37 4.87
N VAL A 238 -1.29 12.00 3.58
CA VAL A 238 -2.22 12.45 2.53
C VAL A 238 -3.69 12.17 2.87
N THR A 239 -4.02 10.96 3.35
CA THR A 239 -5.40 10.65 3.76
C THR A 239 -5.84 11.47 4.96
N GLY A 240 -4.95 11.74 5.93
CA GLY A 240 -5.26 12.60 7.06
C GLY A 240 -5.65 14.02 6.63
N LEU A 241 -4.88 14.61 5.73
CA LEU A 241 -5.17 15.92 5.13
C LEU A 241 -6.48 15.91 4.32
N ARG A 242 -6.77 14.82 3.60
CA ARG A 242 -8.02 14.68 2.85
C ARG A 242 -9.25 14.55 3.75
N LEU A 243 -9.16 13.74 4.81
CA LEU A 243 -10.23 13.59 5.79
C LEU A 243 -10.47 14.90 6.55
N LEU A 244 -9.42 15.66 6.85
CA LEU A 244 -9.54 17.03 7.33
C LEU A 244 -10.32 17.90 6.34
N ALA A 245 -9.89 17.96 5.08
CA ALA A 245 -10.57 18.79 4.08
C ALA A 245 -12.05 18.44 3.93
N LEU A 246 -12.41 17.14 3.94
CA LEU A 246 -13.81 16.69 3.95
C LEU A 246 -14.58 17.15 5.19
N ALA A 247 -13.97 17.12 6.37
CA ALA A 247 -14.58 17.61 7.60
C ALA A 247 -14.85 19.13 7.58
N LEU A 248 -14.08 19.87 6.78
CA LEU A 248 -14.21 21.31 6.60
C LEU A 248 -15.14 21.71 5.44
N GLN A 249 -15.52 20.78 4.57
CA GLN A 249 -16.43 21.06 3.45
C GLN A 249 -17.82 21.48 3.97
N GLY A 250 -18.34 22.58 3.43
CA GLY A 250 -19.67 23.12 3.78
C GLY A 250 -19.67 24.10 4.96
N ARG A 251 -18.49 24.54 5.43
CA ARG A 251 -18.36 25.60 6.43
C ARG A 251 -17.78 26.86 5.78
N GLU A 252 -18.38 28.01 6.08
CA GLU A 252 -18.02 29.29 5.47
C GLU A 252 -17.27 30.22 6.45
N ASP A 253 -17.36 29.98 7.76
CA ASP A 253 -16.80 30.87 8.79
C ASP A 253 -15.33 30.58 9.13
N THR A 254 -14.43 31.48 8.73
CA THR A 254 -12.96 31.35 8.89
C THR A 254 -12.51 31.18 10.35
N TRP A 255 -13.20 31.81 11.31
CA TRP A 255 -12.86 31.72 12.74
C TRP A 255 -13.07 30.32 13.31
N ASP A 256 -14.21 29.70 13.00
CA ASP A 256 -14.53 28.33 13.41
C ASP A 256 -13.54 27.32 12.83
N LEU A 257 -13.01 27.62 11.65
CA LEU A 257 -12.05 26.80 10.93
C LEU A 257 -10.67 26.88 11.57
N GLU A 258 -10.13 28.07 11.85
CA GLU A 258 -8.84 28.19 12.56
C GLU A 258 -8.89 27.57 13.96
N HIS A 259 -10.01 27.73 14.68
CA HIS A 259 -10.21 27.07 15.97
C HIS A 259 -10.28 25.54 15.83
N MET A 260 -10.94 25.02 14.79
CA MET A 260 -10.98 23.57 14.52
C MET A 260 -9.59 23.03 14.16
N LEU A 261 -8.81 23.78 13.39
CA LEU A 261 -7.43 23.44 13.05
C LEU A 261 -6.53 23.43 14.28
N GLY A 262 -6.71 24.38 15.20
CA GLY A 262 -6.05 24.39 16.51
C GLY A 262 -6.40 23.17 17.36
N THR A 263 -7.61 22.63 17.21
CA THR A 263 -8.11 21.45 17.92
C THR A 263 -8.01 20.15 17.10
N PHE A 264 -7.31 20.16 15.96
CA PHE A 264 -7.26 19.05 14.98
C PHE A 264 -6.54 17.77 15.44
N THR A 265 -7.14 17.01 16.35
CA THR A 265 -6.57 15.76 16.88
C THR A 265 -6.97 14.50 16.11
N GLY A 266 -6.28 13.40 16.36
CA GLY A 266 -6.66 12.06 15.93
C GLY A 266 -8.05 11.62 16.43
N SER A 267 -8.60 12.30 17.44
CA SER A 267 -9.97 12.08 17.91
C SER A 267 -11.07 12.76 17.07
N HIS A 268 -10.71 13.49 16.00
CA HIS A 268 -11.72 14.00 15.07
C HIS A 268 -12.50 12.87 14.42
N ARG A 269 -13.83 13.02 14.36
CA ARG A 269 -14.78 11.98 13.97
C ARG A 269 -14.34 11.20 12.72
N HIS A 270 -13.99 11.89 11.64
CA HIS A 270 -13.63 11.23 10.36
C HIS A 270 -12.30 10.49 10.41
N ILE A 271 -11.31 11.01 11.15
CA ILE A 271 -10.01 10.35 11.33
C ILE A 271 -10.18 9.14 12.23
N LEU A 272 -10.86 9.32 13.35
CA LEU A 272 -11.12 8.26 14.30
C LEU A 272 -11.91 7.12 13.64
N GLU A 273 -12.96 7.44 12.87
CA GLU A 273 -13.76 6.46 12.14
C GLU A 273 -12.89 5.65 11.18
N TYR A 274 -12.05 6.30 10.36
CA TYR A 274 -11.13 5.60 9.47
C TYR A 274 -10.09 4.75 10.22
N LEU A 275 -9.39 5.33 11.19
CA LEU A 275 -8.33 4.63 11.91
C LEU A 275 -8.87 3.48 12.76
N VAL A 276 -10.07 3.59 13.32
CA VAL A 276 -10.67 2.51 14.09
C VAL A 276 -11.29 1.45 13.17
N ALA A 277 -12.09 1.85 12.18
CA ALA A 277 -12.82 0.90 11.34
C ALA A 277 -11.90 0.19 10.32
N ASP A 278 -11.01 0.92 9.65
CA ASP A 278 -10.20 0.37 8.55
C ASP A 278 -8.83 -0.14 9.04
N VAL A 279 -8.22 0.52 10.03
CA VAL A 279 -6.85 0.17 10.48
C VAL A 279 -6.87 -0.73 11.71
N LEU A 280 -7.49 -0.31 12.81
CA LEU A 280 -7.49 -1.09 14.06
C LEU A 280 -8.32 -2.37 13.93
N SER A 281 -9.55 -2.28 13.41
CA SER A 281 -10.48 -3.42 13.36
C SER A 281 -10.05 -4.50 12.37
N SER A 282 -9.12 -4.21 11.46
CA SER A 282 -8.52 -5.21 10.56
C SER A 282 -7.38 -6.00 11.21
N GLN A 283 -6.95 -5.63 12.44
CA GLN A 283 -5.88 -6.33 13.15
C GLN A 283 -6.39 -7.48 14.01
N PRO A 284 -5.56 -8.51 14.27
CA PRO A 284 -5.86 -9.52 15.29
C PRO A 284 -6.12 -8.88 16.66
N GLU A 285 -7.03 -9.47 17.44
CA GLU A 285 -7.44 -8.94 18.76
C GLU A 285 -6.25 -8.69 19.70
N ARG A 286 -5.29 -9.61 19.74
CA ARG A 286 -4.03 -9.47 20.51
C ARG A 286 -3.25 -8.20 20.16
N LEU A 287 -3.23 -7.83 18.88
CA LEU A 287 -2.53 -6.64 18.38
C LEU A 287 -3.33 -5.36 18.67
N GLN A 288 -4.66 -5.44 18.57
CA GLN A 288 -5.54 -4.33 18.97
C GLN A 288 -5.36 -4.01 20.47
N GLU A 289 -5.37 -5.01 21.34
CA GLU A 289 -5.17 -4.81 22.78
C GLU A 289 -3.82 -4.18 23.09
N PHE A 290 -2.74 -4.73 22.51
CA PHE A 290 -1.39 -4.19 22.69
C PHE A 290 -1.30 -2.72 22.27
N LEU A 291 -1.82 -2.39 21.09
CA LEU A 291 -1.92 -1.03 20.57
C LEU A 291 -2.61 -0.08 21.56
N LEU A 292 -3.78 -0.46 22.07
CA LEU A 292 -4.55 0.38 22.98
C LEU A 292 -3.88 0.54 24.34
N GLN A 293 -3.14 -0.47 24.80
CA GLN A 293 -2.39 -0.43 26.06
C GLN A 293 -1.13 0.42 25.97
N THR A 294 -0.49 0.54 24.80
CA THR A 294 0.79 1.25 24.64
C THR A 294 0.65 2.60 23.95
N ALA A 295 -0.52 2.96 23.41
CA ALA A 295 -0.75 4.19 22.63
C ALA A 295 -0.40 5.51 23.33
N PHE A 296 -0.30 5.50 24.66
CA PHE A 296 0.08 6.67 25.46
C PHE A 296 1.59 6.92 25.52
N LEU A 297 2.40 5.92 25.15
CA LEU A 297 3.85 6.01 25.18
C LEU A 297 4.36 6.86 24.02
N ASN A 298 5.21 7.86 24.34
CA ASN A 298 5.86 8.70 23.32
C ASN A 298 6.98 7.96 22.57
N ARG A 299 7.60 6.97 23.22
CA ARG A 299 8.64 6.12 22.67
C ARG A 299 8.42 4.70 23.17
N LEU A 300 8.69 3.73 22.31
CA LEU A 300 8.47 2.31 22.58
C LEU A 300 9.77 1.54 22.38
N THR A 301 10.01 0.62 23.31
CA THR A 301 10.95 -0.50 23.16
C THR A 301 10.22 -1.76 23.59
N GLY A 302 10.67 -2.94 23.17
CA GLY A 302 10.06 -4.20 23.59
C GLY A 302 9.97 -4.33 25.11
N SER A 303 11.07 -4.03 25.80
CA SER A 303 11.15 -4.09 27.26
C SER A 303 10.23 -3.11 27.98
N LEU A 304 10.04 -1.89 27.44
CA LEU A 304 9.12 -0.91 28.01
C LEU A 304 7.66 -1.36 27.83
N CYS A 305 7.34 -1.88 26.65
CA CYS A 305 6.01 -2.43 26.39
C CYS A 305 5.69 -3.59 27.33
N ASP A 306 6.65 -4.49 27.56
CA ASP A 306 6.51 -5.60 28.51
C ASP A 306 6.26 -5.11 29.94
N ALA A 307 7.03 -4.11 30.40
CA ALA A 307 6.86 -3.54 31.74
C ALA A 307 5.47 -2.93 31.95
N VAL A 308 4.95 -2.20 30.96
CA VAL A 308 3.65 -1.54 31.04
C VAL A 308 2.50 -2.54 30.94
N THR A 309 2.55 -3.42 29.94
CA THR A 309 1.46 -4.36 29.63
C THR A 309 1.47 -5.60 30.53
N GLY A 310 2.58 -5.88 31.21
CA GLY A 310 2.79 -7.13 31.96
C GLY A 310 3.03 -8.35 31.06
N ARG A 311 3.39 -8.12 29.80
CA ARG A 311 3.65 -9.15 28.79
C ARG A 311 5.14 -9.48 28.73
N ASN A 312 5.51 -10.40 27.85
CA ASN A 312 6.89 -10.82 27.59
C ASN A 312 7.19 -10.97 26.09
N ASP A 313 6.32 -10.39 25.25
CA ASP A 313 6.37 -10.48 23.79
C ASP A 313 6.39 -9.10 23.13
N GLY A 314 6.68 -8.03 23.87
CA GLY A 314 6.63 -6.66 23.41
C GLY A 314 7.50 -6.40 22.18
N GLU A 315 8.71 -6.97 22.14
CA GLU A 315 9.59 -6.87 20.97
C GLU A 315 8.96 -7.53 19.73
N HIS A 316 8.43 -8.74 19.88
CA HIS A 316 7.75 -9.44 18.79
C HIS A 316 6.49 -8.69 18.31
N MET A 317 5.74 -8.08 19.24
CA MET A 317 4.57 -7.26 18.90
C MET A 317 5.00 -6.03 18.09
N LEU A 318 6.06 -5.33 18.50
CA LEU A 318 6.59 -4.18 17.75
C LEU A 318 7.08 -4.59 16.35
N GLU A 319 7.79 -5.71 16.22
CA GLU A 319 8.20 -6.26 14.92
C GLU A 319 6.99 -6.56 14.01
N GLN A 320 5.92 -7.16 14.57
CA GLN A 320 4.69 -7.43 13.83
C GLN A 320 4.03 -6.13 13.35
N MET A 321 4.01 -5.10 14.20
CA MET A 321 3.43 -3.80 13.86
C MET A 321 4.22 -3.03 12.82
N GLU A 322 5.55 -3.07 12.91
CA GLU A 322 6.46 -2.51 11.91
C GLU A 322 6.25 -3.22 10.57
N ARG A 323 6.27 -4.56 10.57
CA ARG A 323 6.00 -5.35 9.36
C ARG A 323 4.64 -5.03 8.77
N ALA A 324 3.60 -4.89 9.60
CA ALA A 324 2.26 -4.53 9.14
C ALA A 324 2.10 -3.03 8.80
N ASN A 325 3.14 -2.22 8.98
CA ASN A 325 3.14 -0.77 8.72
C ASN A 325 1.98 -0.05 9.46
N LEU A 326 1.75 -0.43 10.73
CA LEU A 326 0.68 0.09 11.58
C LEU A 326 1.04 1.43 12.22
N PHE A 327 1.43 2.40 11.39
CA PHE A 327 1.78 3.74 11.82
C PHE A 327 2.87 3.76 12.92
N LEU A 328 3.72 2.74 12.95
CA LEU A 328 4.90 2.64 13.80
C LEU A 328 6.10 3.18 13.01
N ILE A 329 6.88 4.05 13.63
CA ILE A 329 8.01 4.74 13.01
C ILE A 329 9.28 4.41 13.82
N PRO A 330 10.29 3.77 13.20
CA PRO A 330 11.57 3.54 13.86
C PRO A 330 12.28 4.87 14.11
N LEU A 331 12.95 4.97 15.26
CA LEU A 331 13.71 6.13 15.70
C LEU A 331 15.23 5.91 15.61
N ASP A 332 15.65 4.68 15.32
CA ASP A 332 17.03 4.30 15.11
C ASP A 332 17.15 3.24 14.00
N ASP A 333 18.37 3.05 13.50
CA ASP A 333 18.67 2.07 12.45
C ASP A 333 18.69 0.62 12.97
N MET A 334 18.65 0.44 14.30
CA MET A 334 18.74 -0.87 14.96
C MET A 334 17.36 -1.49 15.21
N GLY A 335 16.27 -0.76 14.96
CA GLY A 335 14.90 -1.19 15.26
C GLY A 335 14.65 -1.38 16.75
N GLN A 336 15.31 -0.61 17.62
CA GLN A 336 15.13 -0.76 19.07
C GLN A 336 14.12 0.24 19.63
N TRP A 337 14.18 1.47 19.13
CA TRP A 337 13.28 2.54 19.53
C TRP A 337 12.27 2.85 18.44
N TYR A 338 11.02 2.94 18.85
CA TYR A 338 9.91 3.28 17.96
C TYR A 338 9.07 4.42 18.54
N ARG A 339 8.26 5.04 17.68
CA ARG A 339 7.12 5.87 18.08
C ARG A 339 5.91 5.59 17.22
N TYR A 340 4.73 5.85 17.73
CA TYR A 340 3.54 5.95 16.90
C TYR A 340 3.52 7.27 16.12
N HIS A 341 2.88 7.25 14.96
CA HIS A 341 2.47 8.46 14.25
C HIS A 341 1.50 9.27 15.12
N ALA A 342 1.67 10.60 15.19
CA ALA A 342 0.96 11.45 16.16
C ALA A 342 -0.57 11.29 16.13
N LEU A 343 -1.20 11.46 14.95
CA LEU A 343 -2.66 11.29 14.82
C LEU A 343 -3.14 9.87 15.15
N PHE A 344 -2.31 8.86 14.87
CA PHE A 344 -2.67 7.48 15.17
C PHE A 344 -2.64 7.23 16.68
N ALA A 345 -1.60 7.69 17.37
CA ALA A 345 -1.50 7.63 18.83
C ALA A 345 -2.70 8.31 19.50
N GLU A 346 -3.05 9.54 19.08
CA GLU A 346 -4.19 10.28 19.62
C GLU A 346 -5.53 9.54 19.41
N ALA A 347 -5.74 8.94 18.22
CA ALA A 347 -6.94 8.14 17.93
C ALA A 347 -7.00 6.87 18.79
N MET A 348 -5.87 6.16 18.94
CA MET A 348 -5.80 4.94 19.75
C MET A 348 -5.97 5.25 21.24
N GLN A 349 -5.44 6.36 21.75
CA GLN A 349 -5.68 6.81 23.13
C GLN A 349 -7.16 7.11 23.38
N HIS A 350 -7.83 7.76 22.42
CA HIS A 350 -9.27 8.00 22.51
C HIS A 350 -10.06 6.68 22.55
N GLU A 351 -9.74 5.74 21.66
CA GLU A 351 -10.38 4.44 21.61
C GLU A 351 -10.06 3.56 22.84
N ALA A 352 -8.86 3.68 23.39
CA ALA A 352 -8.44 2.97 24.60
C ALA A 352 -9.27 3.40 25.81
N ARG A 353 -9.54 4.71 25.96
CA ARG A 353 -10.44 5.21 27.03
C ARG A 353 -11.85 4.64 26.89
N ARG A 354 -12.34 4.48 25.65
CA ARG A 354 -13.66 3.93 25.36
C ARG A 354 -13.75 2.43 25.64
N ARG A 355 -12.74 1.64 25.25
CA ARG A 355 -12.75 0.16 25.37
C ARG A 355 -12.24 -0.37 26.71
N LEU A 356 -11.15 0.20 27.22
CA LEU A 356 -10.45 -0.30 28.41
C LEU A 356 -10.88 0.43 29.70
N GLY A 357 -11.42 1.65 29.58
CA GLY A 357 -11.80 2.49 30.71
C GLY A 357 -10.63 3.24 31.35
N GLU A 358 -10.93 4.36 32.00
CA GLU A 358 -9.89 5.24 32.57
C GLU A 358 -9.13 4.61 33.74
N ASP A 359 -9.80 3.83 34.58
CA ASP A 359 -9.18 3.23 35.77
C ASP A 359 -8.08 2.24 35.37
N TYR A 360 -8.33 1.42 34.36
CA TYR A 360 -7.33 0.48 33.84
C TYR A 360 -6.16 1.22 33.21
N LEU A 361 -6.41 2.26 32.41
CA LEU A 361 -5.35 3.06 31.79
C LEU A 361 -4.45 3.74 32.83
N ARG A 362 -4.99 4.22 33.94
CA ARG A 362 -4.16 4.77 35.03
C ARG A 362 -3.17 3.75 35.58
N THR A 363 -3.59 2.48 35.74
CA THR A 363 -2.67 1.43 36.19
C THR A 363 -1.53 1.15 35.21
N LEU A 364 -1.74 1.40 33.91
CA LEU A 364 -0.68 1.30 32.91
C LEU A 364 0.25 2.52 32.96
N TYR A 365 -0.31 3.71 33.17
CA TYR A 365 0.46 4.94 33.28
C TYR A 365 1.40 4.93 34.50
N ASP A 366 0.96 4.36 35.62
CA ASP A 366 1.78 4.23 36.84
C ASP A 366 2.99 3.27 36.67
N LYS A 367 2.95 2.40 35.65
CA LYS A 367 4.02 1.43 35.35
C LYS A 367 5.05 1.95 34.33
N ALA A 368 4.69 2.97 33.55
CA ALA A 368 5.52 3.58 32.51
C ALA A 368 6.48 4.60 33.13
#